data_AF-A0A971PFF4-F1
#
_entry.id   AF-A0A971PFF4-F1
#
_cell.length_a   1.000
_cell.length_b   1.000
_cell.length_c   1.000
_cell.angle_alpha   90.00
_cell.angle_beta   90.00
_cell.angle_gamma   90.00
#
_symmetry.space_group_name_H-M   'P 1'
#
loop_
_entity.id
_entity.type
_entity.pdbx_description
1 polymer ?
#
loop_
_entity_poly.entity_id
_entity_poly.type
_entity_poly.pdbx_seq_one_letter_code
_entity_poly.pdbx_strand_id
1 'polypeptide(L)'
;MYSDKVLTCRDCGSEFAFTASEQEFYAEKGFSNEPGRCPECRAARKAQARGGNRGGYGQADRQMYEAVCANCGNQAMVPFKPSGDKPVYCRDCYTPQPRRNSW
;
A
#
# COMPACT_ATOMS: atom_id res chain seq x y z
N MET A 1 -28.73 -20.54 -4.35
CA MET A 1 -28.01 -21.74 -3.88
C MET A 1 -26.64 -21.71 -4.53
N TYR A 2 -25.57 -21.77 -3.75
CA TYR A 2 -24.21 -21.84 -4.26
C TYR A 2 -23.83 -23.31 -4.41
N SER A 3 -23.14 -23.65 -5.49
CA SER A 3 -22.64 -24.99 -5.75
C SER A 3 -21.14 -24.92 -6.03
N ASP A 4 -20.41 -25.96 -5.66
CA ASP A 4 -18.97 -26.01 -5.88
C ASP A 4 -18.65 -25.85 -7.37
N LYS A 5 -17.69 -24.97 -7.66
CA LYS A 5 -17.19 -24.73 -9.02
C LYS A 5 -15.71 -24.99 -9.05
N VAL A 6 -15.21 -25.56 -10.15
CA VAL A 6 -13.77 -25.67 -10.39
C VAL A 6 -13.34 -24.52 -11.27
N LEU A 7 -12.33 -23.78 -10.84
CA LEU A 7 -11.75 -22.63 -11.56
C LEU A 7 -10.28 -22.90 -11.88
N THR A 8 -9.79 -22.29 -12.96
CA THR A 8 -8.38 -22.37 -13.35
C THR A 8 -7.61 -21.17 -12.83
N CYS A 9 -6.49 -21.41 -12.15
CA CYS A 9 -5.62 -20.34 -11.66
C CYS A 9 -4.94 -19.62 -12.83
N ARG A 10 -5.04 -18.29 -12.89
CA ARG A 10 -4.39 -17.49 -13.93
C ARG A 10 -2.86 -17.44 -13.85
N ASP A 11 -2.29 -17.74 -12.67
CA ASP A 11 -0.84 -17.65 -12.44
C ASP A 11 -0.13 -18.99 -12.71
N CYS A 12 -0.66 -20.11 -12.20
CA CYS A 12 -0.03 -21.43 -12.31
C CYS A 12 -0.78 -22.42 -13.22
N GLY A 13 -1.97 -22.08 -13.72
CA GLY A 13 -2.78 -22.97 -14.56
C GLY A 13 -3.44 -24.14 -13.84
N SER A 14 -3.22 -24.32 -12.53
CA SER A 14 -3.83 -25.42 -11.79
C SER A 14 -5.32 -25.19 -11.56
N GLU A 15 -6.09 -26.27 -11.56
CA GLU A 15 -7.49 -26.25 -11.15
C GLU A 15 -7.59 -26.12 -9.61
N PHE A 16 -8.58 -25.36 -9.15
CA PHE A 16 -8.90 -25.25 -7.73
C PHE A 16 -10.41 -25.14 -7.52
N ALA A 17 -10.89 -25.65 -6.39
CA ALA A 17 -12.30 -25.57 -6.03
C ALA A 17 -12.62 -24.18 -5.47
N PHE A 18 -13.72 -23.60 -5.96
CA PHE A 18 -14.41 -22.46 -5.39
C PHE A 18 -15.71 -22.98 -4.78
N THR A 19 -15.64 -23.32 -3.49
CA THR A 19 -16.72 -24.05 -2.81
C THR A 19 -17.95 -23.18 -2.59
N ALA A 20 -19.09 -23.80 -2.30
CA ALA A 20 -20.31 -23.10 -1.92
C ALA A 20 -20.08 -22.17 -0.71
N SER A 21 -19.30 -22.62 0.28
CA SER A 21 -18.94 -21.82 1.45
C SER A 21 -18.05 -20.60 1.13
N GLU A 22 -17.12 -20.73 0.18
CA GLU A 22 -16.33 -19.58 -0.28
C GLU A 22 -17.18 -18.58 -1.07
N GLN A 23 -18.15 -19.07 -1.86
CA GLN A 23 -19.09 -18.21 -2.57
C GLN A 23 -19.99 -17.39 -1.63
N GLU A 24 -20.49 -18.03 -0.56
CA GLU A 24 -21.23 -17.35 0.51
C GLU A 24 -20.40 -16.26 1.17
N PHE A 25 -19.14 -16.57 1.51
CA PHE A 25 -18.21 -15.59 2.06
C PHE A 25 -17.97 -14.41 1.11
N TYR A 26 -17.82 -14.68 -0.20
CA TYR A 26 -17.64 -13.63 -1.20
C TYR A 26 -18.87 -12.73 -1.30
N ALA A 27 -20.07 -13.32 -1.31
CA ALA A 27 -21.32 -12.58 -1.34
C ALA A 27 -21.53 -11.72 -0.10
N GLU A 28 -21.25 -12.25 1.11
CA GLU A 28 -21.38 -11.50 2.37
C GLU A 28 -20.42 -10.29 2.42
N LYS A 29 -19.22 -10.42 1.86
CA LYS A 29 -18.24 -9.33 1.76
C LYS A 29 -18.52 -8.35 0.61
N GLY A 30 -19.57 -8.58 -0.19
CA GLY A 30 -19.89 -7.75 -1.34
C GLY A 30 -18.94 -7.92 -2.53
N PHE A 31 -18.20 -9.04 -2.60
CA PHE A 31 -17.34 -9.36 -3.74
C PHE A 31 -18.17 -9.96 -4.88
N SER A 32 -18.27 -9.22 -5.98
CA SER A 32 -18.98 -9.66 -7.19
C SER A 32 -18.15 -10.55 -8.12
N ASN A 33 -16.84 -10.65 -7.87
CA ASN A 33 -15.89 -11.32 -8.76
C ASN A 33 -15.45 -12.67 -8.19
N GLU A 34 -15.34 -13.68 -9.05
CA GLU A 34 -14.80 -14.99 -8.70
C GLU A 34 -13.26 -14.92 -8.48
N PRO A 35 -12.70 -15.79 -7.62
CA PRO A 35 -11.26 -15.83 -7.41
C PRO A 35 -10.51 -16.13 -8.72
N GLY A 36 -9.56 -15.28 -9.11
CA GLY A 36 -8.73 -15.52 -10.30
C GLY A 36 -7.50 -16.40 -10.05
N ARG A 37 -7.24 -16.80 -8.80
CA ARG A 37 -6.02 -17.48 -8.37
C ARG A 37 -6.30 -18.51 -7.30
N CYS A 38 -5.60 -19.64 -7.37
CA CYS A 38 -5.70 -20.69 -6.37
C CYS A 38 -5.18 -20.23 -4.99
N PRO A 39 -5.58 -20.91 -3.90
CA PRO A 39 -5.12 -20.59 -2.54
C PRO A 39 -3.60 -20.48 -2.42
N GLU A 40 -2.85 -21.37 -3.07
CA GLU A 40 -1.38 -21.39 -3.07
C GLU A 40 -0.77 -20.12 -3.68
N CYS A 41 -1.20 -19.72 -4.88
CA CYS A 41 -0.72 -18.49 -5.51
C CYS A 41 -1.13 -17.24 -4.73
N ARG A 42 -2.31 -17.23 -4.10
CA ARG A 42 -2.73 -16.17 -3.18
C ARG A 42 -1.81 -16.10 -1.94
N ALA A 43 -1.51 -17.25 -1.35
CA ALA A 43 -0.64 -17.37 -0.19
C ALA A 43 0.80 -16.96 -0.50
N ALA A 44 1.37 -17.45 -1.62
CA ALA A 44 2.71 -17.10 -2.08
C ALA A 44 2.86 -15.59 -2.30
N ARG A 45 1.89 -14.95 -2.97
CA ARG A 45 1.92 -13.49 -3.17
C ARG A 45 1.79 -12.72 -1.87
N LYS A 46 0.96 -13.20 -0.94
CA LYS A 46 0.85 -12.62 0.40
C LYS A 46 2.14 -12.79 1.20
N ALA A 47 2.83 -13.92 1.07
CA ALA A 47 4.12 -14.18 1.69
C ALA A 47 5.21 -13.27 1.11
N GLN A 48 5.26 -13.09 -0.22
CA GLN A 48 6.13 -12.12 -0.89
C GLN A 48 5.84 -10.69 -0.44
N ALA A 49 4.57 -10.31 -0.32
CA ALA A 49 4.17 -9.00 0.21
C ALA A 49 4.50 -8.82 1.71
N ARG A 50 4.67 -9.90 2.47
CA ARG A 50 5.08 -9.88 3.88
C ARG A 50 6.60 -9.94 4.06
N GLY A 51 7.32 -10.53 3.11
CA GLY A 51 8.79 -10.61 3.06
C GLY A 51 9.45 -9.43 2.35
N GLY A 52 8.71 -8.73 1.50
CA GLY A 52 9.09 -7.41 0.99
C GLY A 52 8.70 -6.35 2.00
N ASN A 53 9.65 -5.97 2.85
CA ASN A 53 9.67 -4.73 3.64
C ASN A 53 8.31 -4.23 4.12
N ARG A 54 8.00 -4.48 5.40
CA ARG A 54 7.07 -3.66 6.21
C ARG A 54 7.62 -2.24 6.41
N GLY A 55 7.89 -1.56 5.31
CA GLY A 55 8.49 -0.25 5.20
C GLY A 55 8.06 0.32 3.86
N GLY A 56 6.76 0.57 3.72
CA GLY A 56 6.19 1.35 2.63
C GLY A 56 6.63 2.81 2.68
N TYR A 57 7.93 3.03 2.53
CA TYR A 57 8.62 4.22 2.05
C TYR A 57 9.90 3.66 1.46
N GLY A 58 9.87 3.33 0.17
CA GLY A 58 11.02 2.81 -0.54
C GLY A 58 12.26 3.65 -0.22
N GLN A 59 13.24 2.99 0.37
CA GLN A 59 14.65 3.34 0.32
C GLN A 59 15.12 3.22 -1.13
N ALA A 60 14.55 4.05 -2.01
CA ALA A 60 15.42 4.73 -2.93
C ALA A 60 16.37 5.54 -2.05
N ASP A 61 17.65 5.59 -2.39
CA ASP A 61 18.60 6.57 -1.86
C ASP A 61 18.00 7.98 -2.05
N ARG A 62 17.14 8.41 -1.13
CA ARG A 62 16.52 9.73 -1.16
C ARG A 62 17.64 10.66 -0.76
N GLN A 63 18.24 11.33 -1.73
CA GLN A 63 19.15 12.43 -1.49
C GLN A 63 18.46 13.40 -0.54
N MET A 64 18.98 13.46 0.69
CA MET A 64 18.54 14.39 1.70
C MET A 64 19.21 15.72 1.41
N TYR A 65 18.41 16.79 1.39
CA TYR A 65 18.90 18.13 1.18
C TYR A 65 18.96 18.86 2.51
N GLU A 66 20.02 19.61 2.71
CA GLU A 66 20.18 20.52 3.82
C GLU A 66 19.29 21.75 3.63
N ALA A 67 18.62 22.17 4.69
CA ALA A 67 17.81 23.38 4.74
C ALA A 67 17.83 24.01 6.13
N VAL A 68 17.51 25.29 6.24
CA VAL A 68 17.34 26.00 7.51
C VAL A 68 15.85 26.09 7.84
N CYS A 69 15.46 25.71 9.06
CA CYS A 69 14.08 25.79 9.53
C CYS A 69 13.62 27.26 9.64
N ALA A 70 12.52 27.61 8.97
CA ALA A 70 11.97 28.96 8.97
C ALA A 70 11.40 29.41 10.33
N ASN A 71 11.11 28.48 11.24
CA ASN A 71 10.55 28.80 12.57
C ASN A 71 11.62 28.94 13.66
N CYS A 72 12.57 28.00 13.73
CA CYS A 72 13.57 27.96 14.81
C CYS A 72 15.01 28.24 14.37
N GLY A 73 15.28 28.32 13.07
CA GLY A 73 16.64 28.58 12.53
C GLY A 73 17.59 27.38 12.54
N ASN A 74 17.18 26.22 13.07
CA ASN A 74 18.03 25.03 13.10
C ASN A 74 18.16 24.36 11.72
N GLN A 75 19.28 23.67 11.51
CA GLN A 75 19.55 22.85 10.32
C GLN A 75 18.60 21.64 10.28
N ALA A 76 18.00 21.40 9.11
CA ALA A 76 17.04 20.32 8.88
C ALA A 76 17.43 19.54 7.62
N MET A 77 17.28 18.21 7.68
CA MET A 77 17.46 17.34 6.53
C MET A 77 16.08 16.99 5.95
N VAL A 78 15.83 17.37 4.70
CA VAL A 78 14.54 17.17 4.03
C VAL A 78 14.66 16.30 2.78
N PRO A 79 13.64 15.48 2.44
CA PRO A 79 13.67 14.57 1.30
C PRO A 79 13.36 15.25 -0.05
N PHE A 80 13.33 16.59 -0.09
CA PHE A 80 13.03 17.39 -1.28
C PHE A 80 14.04 18.54 -1.37
N LYS A 81 14.40 18.96 -2.58
CA LYS A 81 15.29 20.11 -2.77
C LYS A 81 14.55 21.41 -2.42
N PRO A 82 15.01 22.21 -1.44
CA PRO A 82 14.40 23.50 -1.14
C PRO A 82 14.47 24.44 -2.35
N SER A 83 13.34 24.98 -2.77
CA SER A 83 13.26 25.92 -3.91
C SER A 83 13.48 27.37 -3.51
N GLY A 84 13.39 27.71 -2.21
CA GLY A 84 13.46 29.08 -1.68
C GLY A 84 12.10 29.79 -1.63
N ASP A 85 11.15 29.41 -2.49
CA ASP A 85 9.81 30.02 -2.54
C ASP A 85 8.90 29.64 -1.36
N LYS A 86 9.18 28.51 -0.71
CA LYS A 86 8.36 27.95 0.38
C LYS A 86 9.21 27.76 1.64
N PRO A 87 8.66 28.07 2.83
CA PRO A 87 9.35 27.85 4.08
C PRO A 87 9.57 26.35 4.33
N VAL A 88 10.79 26.00 4.72
CA VAL A 88 11.13 24.65 5.17
C VAL A 88 11.01 24.60 6.69
N TYR A 89 10.42 23.53 7.21
CA TYR A 89 10.28 23.31 8.66
C TYR A 89 10.99 22.02 9.06
N CYS A 90 11.69 22.06 10.20
CA CYS A 90 12.24 20.85 10.82
C CYS A 90 11.11 19.94 11.32
N ARG A 91 11.45 18.69 11.65
CA ARG A 91 10.48 17.69 12.12
C ARG A 91 9.68 18.16 13.34
N ASP A 92 10.31 18.93 14.22
CA ASP A 92 9.68 19.41 15.46
C ASP A 92 8.75 20.61 15.23
N CYS A 93 9.05 21.44 14.22
CA CYS A 93 8.24 22.61 13.88
C CYS A 93 7.16 22.29 12.84
N TYR A 94 7.29 21.20 12.08
CA TYR A 94 6.35 20.83 11.05
C TYR A 94 5.01 20.40 11.66
N THR A 95 3.98 21.23 11.46
CA THR A 95 2.61 20.90 11.85
C THR A 95 1.85 20.45 10.59
N PRO A 96 1.44 19.18 10.48
CA PRO A 96 0.68 18.73 9.33
C PRO A 96 -0.68 19.44 9.31
N GLN A 97 -0.91 20.28 8.30
CA GLN A 97 -2.22 20.89 8.14
C GLN A 97 -3.25 19.82 7.75
N PRO A 98 -4.45 19.83 8.36
CA PRO A 98 -5.54 19.01 7.89
C PRO A 98 -5.85 19.46 6.46
N ARG A 99 -5.62 18.55 5.51
CA ARG A 99 -6.08 18.67 4.13
C ARG A 99 -7.58 18.97 4.13
N ARG A 100 -7.91 20.25 3.96
CA ARG A 100 -9.26 20.73 3.73
C ARG A 100 -9.66 20.21 2.35
N ASN A 101 -10.18 19.00 2.30
CA ASN A 101 -10.90 18.52 1.13
C ASN A 101 -12.18 19.35 1.02
N SER A 102 -12.10 20.46 0.29
CA SER A 102 -13.26 21.11 -0.31
C SER A 102 -13.72 20.20 -1.45
N TRP A 103 -14.63 19.28 -1.12
CA TRP A 103 -15.39 18.53 -2.12
C TRP A 103 -16.65 19.30 -2.47
#